data_AF-A0A133KDY0-F1
#
_entry.id   AF-A0A133KDY0-F1
#
_cell.length_a   1.000
_cell.length_b   1.000
_cell.length_c   1.000
_cell.angle_alpha   90.00
_cell.angle_beta   90.00
_cell.angle_gamma   90.00
#
_symmetry.space_group_name_H-M   'P 1'
#
loop_
_entity.id
_entity.type
_entity.pdbx_description
1 polymer ?
#
loop_
_entity_poly.entity_id
_entity_poly.type
_entity_poly.pdbx_seq_one_letter_code
_entity_poly.pdbx_strand_id
1 'polypeptide(L)' 'MIDKTLEENMKKMQDLLKQLEENKDNLDKSIEIYEKATCIYKDLENKLKDYKAKVEVISKYE' A
#
# COMPACT_ATOMS: atom_id res chain seq x y z
N MET A 1 3.82 0.95 18.51
CA MET A 1 3.14 1.87 17.58
C MET A 1 3.08 1.16 16.25
N ILE A 2 1.88 0.87 15.72
CA ILE A 2 1.77 0.53 14.30
C ILE A 2 2.44 1.68 13.54
N ASP A 3 3.32 1.34 12.61
CA ASP A 3 4.09 2.32 11.84
C ASP A 3 3.09 3.32 11.24
N LYS A 4 3.16 4.60 11.65
CA LYS A 4 2.23 5.64 11.20
C LYS A 4 2.12 5.68 9.68
N THR A 5 3.21 5.33 8.99
CA THR A 5 3.23 5.25 7.52
C THR A 5 2.38 4.11 6.95
N LEU A 6 2.19 2.99 7.68
CA LEU A 6 1.31 1.90 7.25
C LEU A 6 -0.15 2.34 7.29
N GLU A 7 -0.60 2.91 8.40
CA GLU A 7 -1.97 3.42 8.56
C GLU A 7 -2.28 4.53 7.56
N GLU A 8 -1.33 5.46 7.35
CA GLU A 8 -1.45 6.52 6.34
C GLU A 8 -1.56 5.95 4.92
N ASN A 9 -0.76 4.95 4.57
CA ASN A 9 -0.82 4.32 3.25
C ASN A 9 -2.12 3.53 3.05
N MET A 10 -2.62 2.86 4.08
CA MET A 10 -3.92 2.19 4.05
C MET A 10 -5.06 3.20 3.84
N LYS A 11 -5.02 4.34 4.54
CA LYS A 11 -6.00 5.42 4.36
C LYS A 11 -5.95 5.98 2.93
N LYS A 12 -4.75 6.25 2.40
CA LYS A 12 -4.60 6.70 1.00
C LYS A 12 -5.17 5.69 0.01
N MET A 13 -4.99 4.38 0.25
CA MET A 13 -5.56 3.34 -0.60
C MET A 13 -7.10 3.38 -0.58
N GLN A 14 -7.71 3.56 0.60
CA GLN A 14 -9.17 3.71 0.73
C GLN A 14 -9.67 4.95 -0.03
N ASP A 15 -8.96 6.08 0.10
CA ASP A 15 -9.31 7.33 -0.60
C ASP A 15 -9.20 7.18 -2.13
N LEU A 16 -8.20 6.45 -2.62
CA LEU A 16 -8.03 6.15 -4.05
C LEU A 16 -9.14 5.23 -4.57
N LEU A 17 -9.53 4.22 -3.80
CA LEU A 17 -10.65 3.34 -4.16
C LEU A 17 -11.96 4.12 -4.28
N LYS A 18 -12.24 5.00 -3.33
CA LYS A 18 -13.41 5.87 -3.39
C LYS A 18 -13.38 6.78 -4.63
N GLN A 19 -12.23 7.39 -4.92
CA GLN A 19 -12.07 8.21 -6.13
C GLN A 19 -12.28 7.39 -7.41
N LEU A 20 -11.86 6.12 -7.43
CA LEU A 20 -12.06 5.24 -8.58
C LEU A 20 -13.55 4.98 -8.83
N GLU A 21 -14.31 4.70 -7.76
CA GLU A 21 -15.77 4.51 -7.85
C GLU A 21 -16.49 5.77 -8.32
N GLU A 22 -16.10 6.94 -7.81
CA GLU A 22 -16.67 8.24 -8.19
C GLU A 22 -16.33 8.63 -9.63
N ASN A 23 -15.22 8.14 -10.19
CA ASN A 23 -14.75 8.45 -11.55
C ASN A 23 -14.83 7.24 -12.50
N LYS A 24 -15.72 6.26 -12.22
CA LYS A 24 -15.84 5.01 -12.97
C LYS A 24 -16.06 5.17 -14.48
N ASP A 25 -16.64 6.29 -14.91
CA ASP A 25 -16.94 6.58 -16.31
C ASP A 25 -15.82 7.39 -16.99
N ASN A 26 -14.78 7.77 -16.24
CA ASN A 26 -13.60 8.48 -16.72
C ASN A 26 -12.38 7.52 -16.74
N LEU A 27 -12.10 6.98 -17.93
CA LEU A 27 -11.03 6.00 -18.14
C LEU A 27 -9.64 6.57 -17.82
N ASP A 28 -9.33 7.76 -18.31
CA ASP A 28 -8.02 8.39 -18.08
C ASP A 28 -7.77 8.60 -16.58
N LYS A 29 -8.80 9.03 -15.85
CA LYS A 29 -8.71 9.21 -14.40
C LYS A 29 -8.57 7.88 -13.67
N SER A 30 -9.27 6.85 -14.14
CA SER A 30 -9.20 5.50 -13.58
C SER A 30 -7.79 4.91 -13.72
N ILE A 31 -7.13 5.13 -14.86
CA ILE A 31 -5.73 4.73 -15.09
C ILE A 31 -4.80 5.46 -14.12
N GLU A 32 -4.93 6.78 -13.99
CA GLU A 32 -4.10 7.58 -13.06
C GLU A 32 -4.25 7.10 -11.60
N ILE A 33 -5.48 6.79 -11.17
CA ILE A 33 -5.77 6.28 -9.82
C ILE A 33 -5.15 4.90 -9.62
N TYR A 34 -5.27 4.01 -10.62
CA TYR A 34 -4.68 2.68 -10.58
C TYR A 34 -3.15 2.72 -10.46
N GLU A 35 -2.48 3.60 -11.21
CA GLU A 35 -1.04 3.77 -11.14
C GLU A 35 -0.59 4.24 -9.74
N LYS A 36 -1.30 5.22 -9.16
CA LYS A 36 -1.06 5.69 -7.79
C LYS A 36 -1.23 4.59 -6.75
N ALA A 37 -2.33 3.84 -6.86
CA ALA A 37 -2.62 2.72 -5.96
C ALA A 37 -1.55 1.63 -6.05
N THR A 38 -1.09 1.32 -7.26
CA THR A 38 -0.02 0.34 -7.51
C THR A 38 1.30 0.76 -6.88
N CYS A 39 1.62 2.05 -6.89
CA CYS A 39 2.83 2.57 -6.26
C CYS A 39 2.80 2.36 -4.74
N ILE A 40 1.69 2.72 -4.08
CA ILE A 40 1.48 2.50 -2.64
C ILE A 40 1.54 1.00 -2.31
N TYR A 41 0.93 0.16 -3.13
CA TYR A 41 0.97 -1.29 -2.94
C TYR A 41 2.41 -1.83 -2.93
N LYS A 42 3.25 -1.42 -3.88
CA LYS A 42 4.64 -1.85 -3.96
C LYS A 42 5.46 -1.41 -2.73
N ASP A 43 5.24 -0.19 -2.25
CA ASP A 43 5.90 0.30 -1.03
C ASP A 43 5.53 -0.53 0.20
N LEU A 44 4.25 -0.87 0.34
CA LEU A 44 3.77 -1.73 1.43
C LEU A 44 4.32 -3.15 1.32
N GLU A 45 4.37 -3.71 0.11
CA GLU A 45 4.92 -5.03 -0.14
C GLU A 45 6.41 -5.10 0.24
N ASN A 46 7.20 -4.08 -0.12
CA ASN A 46 8.61 -3.99 0.23
C ASN A 46 8.82 -3.90 1.75
N LYS A 47 8.04 -3.06 2.44
CA LYS A 47 8.08 -3.00 3.90
C LYS A 47 7.75 -4.34 4.56
N LEU A 48 6.76 -5.07 4.03
CA LEU A 48 6.40 -6.38 4.53
C LEU A 48 7.52 -7.39 4.36
N LYS A 49 8.20 -7.38 3.19
CA LYS A 49 9.39 -8.21 2.94
C LYS A 49 10.51 -7.91 3.95
N ASP A 50 10.77 -6.63 4.22
CA ASP A 50 11.77 -6.22 5.21
C ASP A 50 11.43 -6.71 6.61
N TYR A 51 10.18 -6.57 7.05
CA TYR A 51 9.74 -7.08 8.35
C TYR A 51 9.86 -8.60 8.43
N LYS A 52 9.46 -9.32 7.37
CA LYS A 52 9.58 -10.78 7.32
C LYS A 52 11.04 -11.22 7.44
N ALA A 53 11.95 -10.58 6.71
CA ALA A 53 13.38 -10.87 6.79
C ALA A 53 13.94 -10.63 8.21
N LYS A 54 13.53 -9.54 8.88
CA LYS A 54 13.93 -9.26 10.26
C LYS A 54 13.44 -10.33 11.24
N VAL A 55 12.18 -10.76 11.11
CA VAL A 55 11.61 -11.84 11.93
C VAL A 55 12.38 -13.14 11.70
N GLU A 56 12.65 -13.53 10.45
CA GLU A 56 13.41 -14.73 10.13
C GLU A 56 14.83 -14.71 10.71
N VAL A 57 15.49 -13.55 10.75
CA VAL A 57 16.80 -13.41 11.40
C VAL A 57 16.67 -13.62 12.91
N ILE A 58 15.71 -12.97 13.57
CA ILE A 58 15.52 -13.10 15.03
C ILE A 58 15.20 -14.55 15.42
N SER A 59 14.28 -15.21 14.71
CA SER A 59 13.88 -16.60 14.99
C SER A 59 14.99 -17.63 14.75
N LYS A 60 16.10 -17.28 14.09
CA LYS A 60 17.27 -18.17 13.96
C LYS A 60 18.20 -18.12 15.17
N TYR A 61 18.05 -17.14 16.05
CA TYR A 61 18.87 -16.95 17.26
C TYR A 61 18.11 -17.25 18.56
N GLU A 62 16.85 -17.70 18.47
CA GLU A 62 16.06 -18.31 19.55
C GLU A 62 16.05 -19.83 19.45
#